data_AF-A0A9E5SY77-F1
#
_entry.id   AF-A0A9E5SY77-F1
#
_cell.length_a   1.000
_cell.length_b   1.000
_cell.length_c   1.000
_cell.angle_alpha   90.00
_cell.angle_beta   90.00
_cell.angle_gamma   90.00
#
_symmetry.space_group_name_H-M   'P 1'
#
loop_
_entity.id
_entity.type
_entity.pdbx_description
1 polymer ?
#
loop_
_entity_poly.entity_id
_entity_poly.type
_entity_poly.pdbx_seq_one_letter_code
_entity_poly.pdbx_strand_id
1 'polypeptide(L)'
;MLLGKMTTQSTAYGYDTTCKPFEDADLSELLRNAITNIHAEIPDYERGEDEPEEDNSIPADPTVRNFSYTLADGKIYYRQDSRMVPVEMPVTAQNRVKGLIELRECVRRLIEYQAEDYPENDIRTEQARLNRLYDGFTKKYGLINSRGNSMAFGQDSAYCLLCSLEIIDENGELERKADMFQKRTIKPHIPITHVDTASEALAVSMSEKARVDLEYMAELTRQSEDSLIKELEGVIFLNVGSAGSQDKTYVTADEYLSGNVREKLVHAKAAQAALGDGSLDVNVRALEAAVPPDLTAAEISVRLGATWLPEDVIQKFMVELLQTSGYARDRTRVHYSNRTGEWSITEKNADRSNIHSFNTYGTQRVNAYKIIEDSLNLRDVRVFDTVYEDGAEKRVLNKKETAIAQAKQEIIRAKFEEWIWKDPARRERLCRIYNDRFNAIRPREYDGSHIKFVGMNPEIALRKHQIDAIAHILYGGNTLLAHEVGAGKSVTRS
;
A
#
# COMPACT_ATOMS: atom_id res chain seq x y z
N MET A 1 5.04 9.29 -28.44
CA MET A 1 4.57 8.58 -29.65
C MET A 1 3.72 7.40 -29.20
N LEU A 2 2.51 7.23 -29.72
CA LEU A 2 1.60 6.12 -29.38
C LEU A 2 1.49 5.20 -30.60
N LEU A 3 1.93 3.95 -30.47
CA LEU A 3 1.95 2.95 -31.56
C LEU A 3 0.75 2.00 -31.47
N GLY A 4 -0.42 2.54 -31.11
CA GLY A 4 -1.65 1.80 -30.92
C GLY A 4 -2.82 2.69 -30.53
N LYS A 5 -3.98 2.08 -30.27
CA LYS A 5 -5.20 2.77 -29.85
C LYS A 5 -5.39 2.64 -28.35
N MET A 6 -5.41 3.77 -27.65
CA MET A 6 -5.75 3.81 -26.23
C MET A 6 -7.21 3.39 -26.03
N THR A 7 -7.43 2.42 -25.15
CA THR A 7 -8.75 1.91 -24.77
C THR A 7 -8.75 1.56 -23.29
N THR A 8 -9.92 1.45 -22.70
CA THR A 8 -10.11 0.89 -21.36
C THR A 8 -10.42 -0.60 -21.46
N GLN A 9 -9.81 -1.43 -20.62
CA GLN A 9 -10.09 -2.86 -20.53
C GLN A 9 -10.27 -3.29 -19.07
N SER A 10 -11.16 -4.25 -18.84
CA SER A 10 -11.36 -4.85 -17.51
C SER A 10 -10.20 -5.77 -17.17
N THR A 11 -9.61 -5.59 -16.00
CA THR A 11 -8.55 -6.42 -15.41
C THR A 11 -9.04 -7.02 -14.08
N ALA A 12 -8.23 -7.87 -13.46
CA ALA A 12 -8.51 -8.44 -12.14
C ALA A 12 -8.67 -7.37 -11.02
N TYR A 13 -8.25 -6.12 -11.28
CA TYR A 13 -8.31 -5.00 -10.34
C TYR A 13 -9.28 -3.88 -10.76
N GLY A 14 -10.12 -4.12 -11.77
CA GLY A 14 -11.07 -3.14 -12.33
C GLY A 14 -10.68 -2.66 -13.73
N TYR A 15 -11.30 -1.57 -14.20
CA TYR A 15 -11.02 -1.01 -15.52
C TYR A 15 -9.71 -0.22 -15.52
N ASP A 16 -8.80 -0.58 -16.43
CA ASP A 16 -7.52 0.11 -16.60
C ASP A 16 -7.32 0.55 -18.06
N THR A 17 -6.48 1.56 -18.28
CA THR A 17 -6.20 2.11 -19.61
C THR A 17 -5.05 1.35 -20.26
N THR A 18 -5.29 0.78 -21.43
CA THR A 18 -4.31 0.02 -22.21
C THR A 18 -4.18 0.57 -23.63
N CYS A 19 -2.97 0.50 -24.19
CA CYS A 19 -2.71 0.82 -25.60
C CYS A 19 -2.79 -0.46 -26.42
N LYS A 20 -3.93 -0.72 -27.07
CA LYS A 20 -4.06 -1.90 -27.94
C LYS A 20 -3.30 -1.70 -29.24
N PRO A 21 -2.60 -2.73 -29.76
CA PRO A 21 -1.98 -2.67 -31.07
C PRO A 21 -3.04 -2.42 -32.16
N PHE A 22 -2.65 -1.80 -33.26
CA PHE A 22 -3.50 -1.74 -34.45
C PHE A 22 -3.58 -3.13 -35.07
N GLU A 23 -4.80 -3.63 -35.34
CA GLU A 23 -5.02 -5.03 -35.78
C GLU A 23 -4.33 -5.36 -37.10
N ASP A 24 -4.12 -4.37 -37.97
CA ASP A 24 -3.57 -4.54 -39.32
C ASP A 24 -2.16 -3.91 -39.50
N ALA A 25 -1.40 -3.71 -38.43
CA ALA A 25 -0.06 -3.11 -38.53
C ALA A 25 0.98 -3.82 -37.66
N ASP A 26 2.13 -4.11 -38.27
CA ASP A 26 3.27 -4.69 -37.56
C ASP A 26 3.96 -3.64 -36.68
N LEU A 27 4.17 -3.97 -35.40
CA LEU A 27 4.78 -3.07 -34.43
C LEU A 27 6.22 -2.70 -34.80
N SER A 28 6.98 -3.63 -35.40
CA SER A 28 8.38 -3.41 -35.78
C SER A 28 8.46 -2.37 -36.90
N GLU A 29 7.58 -2.45 -37.90
CA GLU A 29 7.47 -1.45 -38.96
C GLU A 29 7.01 -0.09 -38.45
N LEU A 30 5.99 -0.06 -37.59
CA LEU A 30 5.51 1.17 -36.96
C LEU A 30 6.61 1.85 -36.14
N LEU A 31 7.40 1.08 -35.40
CA LEU A 31 8.52 1.59 -34.60
C LEU A 31 9.68 2.10 -35.48
N ARG A 32 10.02 1.40 -36.57
CA ARG A 32 11.04 1.88 -37.52
C ARG A 32 10.61 3.20 -38.16
N ASN A 33 9.38 3.27 -38.66
CA ASN A 33 8.82 4.49 -39.25
C ASN A 33 8.74 5.64 -38.23
N ALA A 34 8.45 5.30 -36.98
CA ALA A 34 8.45 6.24 -35.88
C ALA A 34 9.84 6.87 -35.64
N ILE A 35 10.87 6.02 -35.55
CA ILE A 35 12.26 6.43 -35.33
C ILE A 35 12.76 7.30 -36.48
N THR A 36 12.43 6.96 -37.74
CA THR A 36 12.84 7.76 -38.91
C THR A 36 12.25 9.18 -38.92
N ASN A 37 11.14 9.40 -38.22
CA ASN A 37 10.50 10.70 -38.09
C ASN A 37 10.93 11.47 -36.82
N ILE A 38 11.86 10.92 -36.03
CA ILE A 38 12.49 11.66 -34.95
C ILE A 38 13.55 12.56 -35.57
N HIS A 39 13.16 13.81 -35.82
CA HIS A 39 14.08 14.87 -36.19
C HIS A 39 14.51 15.58 -34.92
N ALA A 40 15.70 15.27 -34.45
CA ALA A 40 16.37 16.00 -33.39
C ALA A 40 17.66 16.58 -33.98
N GLU A 41 17.87 17.86 -33.76
CA GLU A 41 19.16 18.51 -33.96
C GLU A 41 19.82 18.54 -32.58
N ILE A 42 20.99 17.91 -32.46
CA ILE A 42 21.87 18.16 -31.32
C ILE A 42 22.64 19.40 -31.74
N PRO A 43 22.27 20.60 -31.26
CA PRO A 43 23.06 21.78 -31.58
C PRO A 43 24.49 21.52 -31.11
N ASP A 44 25.47 21.90 -31.93
CA ASP A 44 26.85 21.95 -31.46
C ASP A 44 26.87 22.81 -30.21
N TYR A 45 27.52 22.29 -29.19
CA TYR A 45 27.58 22.93 -27.89
C TYR A 45 28.20 24.32 -28.02
N GLU A 46 27.38 25.37 -27.88
CA GLU A 46 27.88 26.74 -27.80
C GLU A 46 28.57 26.92 -26.44
N ARG A 47 29.90 26.85 -26.49
CA ARG A 47 30.83 27.11 -25.39
C ARG A 47 30.47 28.46 -24.73
N GLY A 48 29.96 28.45 -23.51
CA GLY A 48 29.79 29.67 -22.73
C GLY A 48 31.16 30.30 -22.46
N GLU A 49 31.25 31.63 -22.42
CA GLU A 49 32.50 32.40 -22.23
C GLU A 49 33.27 32.10 -20.92
N ASP A 50 32.75 31.20 -20.07
CA ASP A 50 33.32 30.78 -18.78
C ASP A 50 33.75 29.29 -18.72
N GLU A 51 33.77 28.55 -19.83
CA GLU A 51 34.24 27.15 -19.81
C GLU A 51 35.77 27.01 -19.89
N PRO A 52 36.39 26.14 -19.06
CA PRO A 52 37.83 25.92 -19.11
C PRO A 52 38.26 25.37 -20.49
N GLU A 53 39.39 25.86 -21.01
CA GLU A 53 39.83 25.66 -22.41
C GLU A 53 40.07 24.20 -22.84
N GLU A 54 40.11 23.20 -21.95
CA GLU A 54 40.34 21.78 -22.27
C GLU A 54 39.42 20.82 -21.49
N ASP A 55 38.60 20.03 -22.20
CA ASP A 55 37.88 18.87 -21.63
C ASP A 55 38.88 17.74 -21.35
N ASN A 56 39.59 17.87 -20.23
CA ASN A 56 40.54 16.88 -19.73
C ASN A 56 39.86 15.68 -19.04
N SER A 57 38.55 15.49 -19.25
CA SER A 57 37.81 14.36 -18.68
C SER A 57 38.01 13.08 -19.47
N ILE A 58 38.21 11.98 -18.75
CA ILE A 58 38.46 10.66 -19.31
C ILE A 58 37.18 9.80 -19.27
N PRO A 59 37.08 8.74 -20.09
CA PRO A 59 35.99 7.78 -19.97
C PRO A 59 35.92 7.21 -18.54
N ALA A 60 34.71 7.05 -18.01
CA ALA A 60 34.54 6.54 -16.65
C ALA A 60 35.02 5.09 -16.51
N ASP A 61 35.77 4.82 -15.45
CA ASP A 61 36.08 3.46 -15.01
C ASP A 61 34.80 2.80 -14.47
N PRO A 62 34.36 1.66 -15.04
CA PRO A 62 33.16 0.95 -14.58
C PRO A 62 33.22 0.52 -13.11
N THR A 63 34.42 0.29 -12.57
CA THR A 63 34.64 -0.15 -11.18
C THR A 63 34.45 0.97 -10.15
N VAL A 64 34.52 2.24 -10.57
CA VAL A 64 34.36 3.41 -9.70
C VAL A 64 32.90 3.81 -9.65
N ARG A 65 32.25 3.79 -8.48
CA ARG A 65 30.83 4.18 -8.37
C ARG A 65 30.57 5.61 -8.88
N ASN A 66 29.40 5.83 -9.49
CA ASN A 66 28.99 7.19 -9.91
C ASN A 66 29.00 8.16 -8.71
N PHE A 67 29.28 9.44 -8.96
CA PHE A 67 29.38 10.50 -7.94
C PHE A 67 30.43 10.18 -6.87
N SER A 68 31.62 9.75 -7.28
CA SER A 68 32.71 9.40 -6.36
C SER A 68 34.05 9.90 -6.87
N TYR A 69 34.94 10.28 -5.95
CA TYR A 69 36.33 10.59 -6.26
C TYR A 69 37.15 9.32 -6.47
N THR A 70 38.17 9.37 -7.32
CA THR A 70 39.11 8.28 -7.51
C THR A 70 40.48 8.82 -7.96
N LEU A 71 41.49 7.95 -7.94
CA LEU A 71 42.83 8.24 -8.41
C LEU A 71 43.07 7.54 -9.75
N ALA A 72 43.40 8.31 -10.79
CA ALA A 72 43.88 7.80 -12.07
C ALA A 72 45.14 8.60 -12.47
N ASP A 73 46.21 7.90 -12.85
CA ASP A 73 47.51 8.50 -13.20
C ASP A 73 48.05 9.53 -12.19
N GLY A 74 47.81 9.27 -10.90
CA GLY A 74 48.24 10.14 -9.79
C GLY A 74 47.42 11.43 -9.61
N LYS A 75 46.43 11.69 -10.48
CA LYS A 75 45.49 12.80 -10.40
C LYS A 75 44.15 12.35 -9.79
N ILE A 76 43.46 13.29 -9.16
CA ILE A 76 42.13 13.05 -8.60
C ILE A 76 41.09 13.35 -9.67
N TYR A 77 40.20 12.39 -9.89
CA TYR A 77 39.05 12.53 -10.77
C TYR A 77 37.77 12.36 -9.96
N TYR A 78 36.70 12.99 -10.42
CA TYR A 78 35.35 12.79 -9.90
C TYR A 78 34.47 12.21 -11.01
N ARG A 79 33.85 11.05 -10.76
CA ARG A 79 32.98 10.39 -11.73
C ARG A 79 31.61 11.06 -11.75
N GLN A 80 31.18 11.50 -12.93
CA GLN A 80 29.83 11.92 -13.25
C GLN A 80 29.34 11.13 -14.46
N ASP A 81 28.43 10.21 -14.18
CA ASP A 81 27.83 9.28 -15.13
C ASP A 81 28.87 8.47 -15.92
N SER A 82 29.05 8.81 -17.20
CA SER A 82 29.94 8.13 -18.15
C SER A 82 31.32 8.79 -18.26
N ARG A 83 31.57 9.88 -17.54
CA ARG A 83 32.86 10.61 -17.58
C ARG A 83 33.48 10.75 -16.20
N MET A 84 34.80 10.88 -16.18
CA MET A 84 35.58 11.20 -14.99
C MET A 84 36.28 12.53 -15.21
N VAL A 85 35.86 13.53 -14.45
CA VAL A 85 36.33 14.92 -14.58
C VAL A 85 37.50 15.14 -13.64
N PRO A 86 38.66 15.66 -14.10
CA PRO A 86 39.77 15.96 -13.22
C PRO A 86 39.37 17.07 -12.25
N VAL A 87 39.74 16.92 -10.97
CA VAL A 87 39.41 17.91 -9.94
C VAL A 87 40.69 18.58 -9.46
N GLU A 88 40.83 19.85 -9.80
CA GLU A 88 41.90 20.68 -9.26
C GLU A 88 41.52 21.17 -7.87
N MET A 89 42.41 20.94 -6.91
CA MET A 89 42.23 21.37 -5.53
C MET A 89 43.60 21.61 -4.88
N PRO A 90 43.69 22.42 -3.80
CA PRO A 90 44.94 22.65 -3.09
C PRO A 90 45.58 21.35 -2.58
N VAL A 91 46.91 21.30 -2.49
CA VAL A 91 47.66 20.09 -2.08
C VAL A 91 47.13 19.49 -0.77
N THR A 92 46.77 20.31 0.20
CA THR A 92 46.18 19.85 1.47
C THR A 92 44.83 19.16 1.28
N ALA A 93 43.97 19.69 0.39
CA ALA A 93 42.69 19.07 0.06
C ALA A 93 42.91 17.78 -0.74
N GLN A 94 43.84 17.76 -1.69
CA GLN A 94 44.20 16.54 -2.43
C GLN A 94 44.60 15.41 -1.47
N ASN A 95 45.45 15.71 -0.48
CA ASN A 95 45.89 14.71 0.47
C ASN A 95 44.77 14.21 1.40
N ARG A 96 43.81 15.08 1.76
CA ARG A 96 42.58 14.66 2.47
C ARG A 96 41.76 13.70 1.62
N VAL A 97 41.48 14.07 0.37
CA VAL A 97 40.71 13.25 -0.58
C VAL A 97 41.38 11.90 -0.82
N LYS A 98 42.70 11.87 -1.05
CA LYS A 98 43.46 10.62 -1.21
C LYS A 98 43.32 9.68 0.00
N GLY A 99 43.44 10.22 1.22
CA GLY A 99 43.26 9.44 2.44
C GLY A 99 41.84 8.93 2.63
N LEU A 100 40.83 9.73 2.29
CA LEU A 100 39.42 9.34 2.37
C LEU A 100 39.03 8.32 1.29
N ILE A 101 39.60 8.39 0.09
CA ILE A 101 39.48 7.33 -0.93
C ILE A 101 40.03 6.02 -0.37
N GLU A 102 41.23 6.02 0.22
CA GLU A 102 41.83 4.81 0.74
C GLU A 102 41.01 4.20 1.89
N LEU A 103 40.49 5.03 2.80
CA LEU A 103 39.55 4.61 3.84
C LEU A 103 38.27 4.02 3.23
N ARG A 104 37.69 4.67 2.23
CA ARG A 104 36.48 4.20 1.53
C ARG A 104 36.69 2.82 0.91
N GLU A 105 37.80 2.61 0.20
CA GLU A 105 38.08 1.32 -0.42
C GLU A 105 38.30 0.22 0.63
N CYS A 106 38.92 0.54 1.75
CA CYS A 106 39.08 -0.40 2.88
C CYS A 106 37.72 -0.74 3.52
N VAL A 107 36.87 0.25 3.79
CA VAL A 107 35.52 0.04 4.35
C VAL A 107 34.65 -0.78 3.41
N ARG A 108 34.66 -0.48 2.10
CA ARG A 108 33.86 -1.23 1.11
C ARG A 108 34.30 -2.69 1.04
N ARG A 109 35.61 -2.95 1.04
CA ARG A 109 36.15 -4.31 1.06
C ARG A 109 35.80 -5.05 2.35
N LEU A 110 35.85 -4.37 3.48
CA LEU A 110 35.44 -4.96 4.75
C LEU A 110 33.94 -5.29 4.79
N ILE A 111 33.08 -4.45 4.19
CA ILE A 111 31.65 -4.73 4.01
C ILE A 111 31.47 -5.98 3.14
N GLU A 112 32.19 -6.07 2.01
CA GLU A 112 32.16 -7.23 1.11
C GLU A 112 32.60 -8.52 1.83
N TYR A 113 33.74 -8.49 2.54
CA TYR A 113 34.22 -9.65 3.30
C TYR A 113 33.21 -10.13 4.35
N GLN A 114 32.51 -9.21 5.02
CA GLN A 114 31.50 -9.59 6.00
C GLN A 114 30.21 -10.12 5.36
N ALA A 115 29.81 -9.57 4.21
CA ALA A 115 28.60 -9.96 3.49
C ALA A 115 28.75 -11.34 2.84
N GLU A 116 29.89 -11.61 2.21
CA GLU A 116 30.23 -12.86 1.49
C GLU A 116 30.82 -13.95 2.41
N ASP A 117 30.72 -13.76 3.73
CA ASP A 117 31.19 -14.70 4.76
C ASP A 117 32.66 -15.14 4.67
N TYR A 118 33.57 -14.21 4.40
CA TYR A 118 35.00 -14.50 4.37
C TYR A 118 35.51 -14.96 5.76
N PRO A 119 36.61 -15.76 5.81
CA PRO A 119 37.20 -16.23 7.06
C PRO A 119 37.50 -15.09 8.04
N GLU A 120 37.29 -15.36 9.33
CA GLU A 120 37.49 -14.40 10.43
C GLU A 120 38.91 -13.78 10.43
N ASN A 121 39.92 -14.51 9.97
CA ASN A 121 41.29 -14.02 9.85
C ASN A 121 41.45 -12.89 8.81
N ASP A 122 40.76 -13.00 7.67
CA ASP A 122 40.80 -12.01 6.59
C ASP A 122 40.07 -10.74 7.01
N ILE A 123 38.92 -10.90 7.69
CA ILE A 123 38.15 -9.80 8.29
C ILE A 123 39.01 -9.05 9.32
N ARG A 124 39.65 -9.76 10.25
CA ARG A 124 40.53 -9.13 11.26
C ARG A 124 41.73 -8.42 10.64
N THR A 125 42.28 -8.96 9.56
CA THR A 125 43.37 -8.32 8.82
C THR A 125 42.90 -6.99 8.20
N GLU A 126 41.75 -6.97 7.55
CA GLU A 126 41.21 -5.75 6.95
C GLU A 126 40.73 -4.75 8.03
N GLN A 127 40.20 -5.21 9.17
CA GLN A 127 39.90 -4.36 10.33
C GLN A 127 41.16 -3.71 10.92
N ALA A 128 42.26 -4.46 11.03
CA ALA A 128 43.54 -3.92 11.47
C ALA A 128 44.07 -2.88 10.48
N ARG A 129 43.87 -3.10 9.18
CA ARG A 129 44.19 -2.11 8.13
C ARG A 129 43.33 -0.85 8.25
N LEU A 130 42.02 -1.00 8.42
CA LEU A 130 41.08 0.11 8.64
C LEU A 130 41.49 0.95 9.86
N ASN A 131 41.84 0.30 10.98
CA ASN A 131 42.35 0.99 12.17
C ASN A 131 43.60 1.82 11.86
N ARG A 132 44.60 1.23 11.19
CA ARG A 132 45.85 1.95 10.84
C ARG A 132 45.59 3.14 9.92
N LEU A 133 44.75 2.96 8.90
CA LEU A 133 44.39 4.03 7.96
C LEU A 133 43.65 5.16 8.67
N TYR A 134 42.68 4.81 9.52
CA TYR A 134 41.89 5.80 10.26
C TYR A 134 42.73 6.57 11.27
N ASP A 135 43.56 5.90 12.07
CA ASP A 135 44.42 6.54 13.06
C ASP A 135 45.47 7.44 12.38
N GLY A 136 46.01 6.97 11.24
CA GLY A 136 46.93 7.76 10.41
C GLY A 136 46.27 9.00 9.80
N PHE A 137 45.02 8.86 9.33
CA PHE A 137 44.24 9.95 8.75
C PHE A 137 43.87 11.00 9.81
N THR A 138 43.25 10.56 10.91
CA THR A 138 42.75 11.45 11.97
C THR A 138 43.88 12.21 12.67
N LYS A 139 45.05 11.58 12.86
CA LYS A 139 46.24 12.26 13.38
C LYS A 139 46.71 13.44 12.52
N LYS A 140 46.50 13.37 11.19
CA LYS A 140 46.94 14.41 10.25
C LYS A 140 45.86 15.43 9.92
N TYR A 141 44.60 15.01 9.83
CA TYR A 141 43.52 15.81 9.25
C TYR A 141 42.31 15.99 10.17
N GLY A 142 42.36 15.47 11.40
CA GLY A 142 41.24 15.48 12.35
C GLY A 142 40.15 14.48 11.96
N LEU A 143 39.02 14.56 12.67
CA LEU A 143 37.85 13.68 12.47
C LEU A 143 37.32 13.77 11.03
N ILE A 144 36.82 12.66 10.49
CA ILE A 144 36.17 12.56 9.17
C ILE A 144 34.96 13.51 9.12
N ASN A 145 34.22 13.63 10.22
CA ASN A 145 33.10 14.56 10.38
C ASN A 145 33.52 16.04 10.49
N SER A 146 34.81 16.36 10.55
CA SER A 146 35.26 17.75 10.63
C SER A 146 34.94 18.55 9.36
N ARG A 147 34.67 19.85 9.51
CA ARG A 147 34.32 20.77 8.41
C ARG A 147 35.31 20.71 7.24
N GLY A 148 36.61 20.62 7.52
CA GLY A 148 37.63 20.58 6.47
C GLY A 148 37.59 19.31 5.63
N ASN A 149 37.20 18.18 6.21
CA ASN A 149 37.04 16.91 5.50
C ASN A 149 35.70 16.86 4.75
N SER A 150 34.63 17.39 5.37
CA SER A 150 33.33 17.58 4.71
C SER A 150 33.44 18.46 3.46
N MET A 151 34.16 19.58 3.53
CA MET A 151 34.37 20.45 2.37
C MET A 151 35.18 19.78 1.25
N ALA A 152 36.13 18.90 1.60
CA ALA A 152 37.01 18.26 0.63
C ALA A 152 36.36 17.04 -0.06
N PHE A 153 35.50 16.31 0.64
CA PHE A 153 35.00 15.00 0.20
C PHE A 153 33.48 14.84 0.29
N GLY A 154 32.74 15.85 0.71
CA GLY A 154 31.30 15.76 0.98
C GLY A 154 30.43 15.48 -0.25
N GLN A 155 30.95 15.70 -1.46
CA GLN A 155 30.28 15.34 -2.71
C GLN A 155 30.40 13.84 -3.03
N ASP A 156 31.28 13.10 -2.35
CA ASP A 156 31.43 11.66 -2.58
C ASP A 156 30.22 10.88 -2.07
N SER A 157 29.71 9.97 -2.90
CA SER A 157 28.59 9.10 -2.57
C SER A 157 28.80 8.28 -1.29
N ALA A 158 30.05 8.00 -0.90
CA ALA A 158 30.39 7.26 0.31
C ALA A 158 30.76 8.14 1.51
N TYR A 159 30.67 9.47 1.41
CA TYR A 159 31.07 10.34 2.52
C TYR A 159 30.27 10.05 3.79
N CYS A 160 28.94 9.91 3.70
CA CYS A 160 28.10 9.58 4.84
C CYS A 160 28.45 8.22 5.48
N LEU A 161 28.87 7.24 4.67
CA LEU A 161 29.34 5.95 5.17
C LEU A 161 30.65 6.12 5.96
N LEU A 162 31.58 6.93 5.47
CA LEU A 162 32.81 7.22 6.20
C LEU A 162 32.52 7.99 7.50
N CYS A 163 31.57 8.92 7.49
CA CYS A 163 31.16 9.61 8.71
C CYS A 163 30.60 8.66 9.78
N SER A 164 29.92 7.57 9.37
CA SER A 164 29.41 6.57 10.32
C SER A 164 30.49 5.73 11.02
N LEU A 165 31.76 5.87 10.63
CA LEU A 165 32.90 5.29 11.36
C LEU A 165 33.13 5.96 12.71
N GLU A 166 32.58 7.15 12.92
CA GLU A 166 32.77 7.98 14.11
C GLU A 166 31.44 8.13 14.85
N ILE A 167 31.39 7.71 16.11
CA ILE A 167 30.28 8.04 17.01
C ILE A 167 30.67 9.33 17.72
N ILE A 168 29.93 10.40 17.42
CA ILE A 168 30.19 11.76 17.89
C ILE A 168 29.21 12.10 19.01
N ASP A 169 29.68 12.76 20.06
CA ASP A 169 28.86 13.20 21.19
C ASP A 169 28.07 14.50 20.86
N GLU A 170 27.31 15.00 21.83
CA GLU A 170 26.53 16.25 21.68
C GLU A 170 27.41 17.50 21.42
N ASN A 171 28.70 17.44 21.77
CA ASN A 171 29.65 18.54 21.64
C ASN A 171 30.43 18.51 20.32
N GLY A 172 30.26 17.46 19.50
CA GLY A 172 31.02 17.29 18.26
C GLY A 172 32.37 16.59 18.45
N GLU A 173 32.62 15.98 19.61
CA GLU A 173 33.83 15.23 19.92
C GLU A 173 33.65 13.72 19.67
N LEU A 174 34.74 13.02 19.38
CA LEU A 174 34.71 11.58 19.15
C LEU A 174 34.46 10.84 20.47
N GLU A 175 33.27 10.29 20.65
CA GLU A 175 32.94 9.42 21.78
C GLU A 175 33.63 8.06 21.62
N ARG A 176 33.47 7.42 20.46
CA ARG A 176 34.14 6.15 20.11
C ARG A 176 34.16 5.89 18.61
N LYS A 177 35.03 4.95 18.19
CA LYS A 177 35.00 4.38 16.84
C LYS A 177 33.79 3.46 16.67
N ALA A 178 33.31 3.30 15.44
CA ALA A 178 32.27 2.34 15.12
C ALA A 178 32.69 0.89 15.40
N ASP A 179 31.70 0.03 15.56
CA ASP A 179 31.90 -1.39 15.86
C ASP A 179 32.65 -2.17 14.77
N MET A 180 32.52 -1.72 13.52
CA MET A 180 33.15 -2.33 12.35
C MET A 180 34.68 -2.43 12.47
N PHE A 181 35.31 -1.58 13.30
CA PHE A 181 36.74 -1.62 13.58
C PHE A 181 37.20 -2.84 14.40
N GLN A 182 36.29 -3.52 15.09
CA GLN A 182 36.63 -4.55 16.07
C GLN A 182 35.84 -5.86 15.92
N LYS A 183 34.62 -5.80 15.41
CA LYS A 183 33.74 -6.97 15.25
C LYS A 183 32.96 -6.91 13.93
N ARG A 184 32.45 -8.07 13.50
CA ARG A 184 31.57 -8.17 12.34
C ARG A 184 30.24 -7.46 12.66
N THR A 185 29.85 -6.55 11.78
CA THR A 185 28.61 -5.74 11.87
C THR A 185 27.55 -6.16 10.86
N ILE A 186 27.92 -6.97 9.85
CA ILE A 186 27.02 -7.51 8.83
C ILE A 186 26.94 -9.02 8.98
N LYS A 187 25.72 -9.55 9.17
CA LYS A 187 25.49 -10.99 9.25
C LYS A 187 25.33 -11.58 7.84
N PRO A 188 26.08 -12.64 7.49
CA PRO A 188 26.01 -13.23 6.15
C PRO A 188 24.69 -13.97 5.96
N HIS A 189 24.24 -14.09 4.70
CA HIS A 189 23.17 -15.02 4.36
C HIS A 189 23.72 -16.44 4.42
N ILE A 190 23.15 -17.29 5.27
CA ILE A 190 23.45 -18.72 5.26
C ILE A 190 22.16 -19.39 4.80
N PRO A 191 22.09 -19.89 3.55
CA PRO A 191 20.90 -20.55 3.06
C PRO A 191 20.67 -21.81 3.90
N ILE A 192 19.43 -21.97 4.36
CA ILE A 192 19.03 -23.18 5.06
C ILE A 192 18.89 -24.26 4.00
N THR A 193 19.64 -25.34 4.15
CA THR A 193 19.68 -26.45 3.19
C THR A 193 18.94 -27.69 3.67
N HIS A 194 18.56 -27.75 4.95
CA HIS A 194 17.80 -28.84 5.55
C HIS A 194 17.05 -28.35 6.79
N VAL A 195 15.83 -28.85 7.00
CA VAL A 195 15.03 -28.70 8.24
C VAL A 195 14.29 -29.99 8.56
N ASP A 196 13.93 -30.20 9.82
CA ASP A 196 13.40 -31.49 10.28
C ASP A 196 11.86 -31.55 10.25
N THR A 197 11.19 -30.40 10.21
CA THR A 197 9.73 -30.31 10.30
C THR A 197 9.10 -29.48 9.19
N ALA A 198 7.87 -29.83 8.80
CA ALA A 198 7.09 -29.06 7.82
C ALA A 198 6.85 -27.60 8.26
N SER A 199 6.71 -27.35 9.57
CA SER A 199 6.53 -26.00 10.13
C SER A 199 7.79 -25.13 9.97
N GLU A 200 8.97 -25.70 10.20
CA GLU A 200 10.23 -25.02 9.92
C GLU A 200 10.39 -24.76 8.42
N ALA A 201 10.07 -25.74 7.57
CA ALA A 201 10.14 -25.58 6.12
C ALA A 201 9.22 -24.45 5.63
N LEU A 202 8.00 -24.37 6.16
CA LEU A 202 7.06 -23.28 5.87
C LEU A 202 7.65 -21.93 6.28
N ALA A 203 8.22 -21.83 7.48
CA ALA A 203 8.89 -20.62 7.96
C ALA A 203 10.02 -20.17 7.02
N VAL A 204 10.85 -21.11 6.55
CA VAL A 204 11.92 -20.83 5.58
C VAL A 204 11.35 -20.41 4.23
N SER A 205 10.33 -21.11 3.73
CA SER A 205 9.65 -20.80 2.46
C SER A 205 9.02 -19.40 2.48
N MET A 206 8.35 -19.03 3.57
CA MET A 206 7.79 -17.69 3.75
C MET A 206 8.87 -16.60 3.89
N SER A 207 10.05 -16.92 4.40
CA SER A 207 11.18 -15.98 4.51
C SER A 207 11.92 -15.80 3.18
N GLU A 208 12.12 -16.86 2.41
CA GLU A 208 12.97 -16.87 1.21
C GLU A 208 12.18 -16.69 -0.09
N LYS A 209 10.94 -17.20 -0.14
CA LYS A 209 10.06 -17.18 -1.33
C LYS A 209 8.84 -16.27 -1.17
N ALA A 210 8.56 -15.79 0.05
CA ALA A 210 7.39 -14.98 0.40
C ALA A 210 6.04 -15.63 0.03
N ARG A 211 5.99 -16.95 -0.02
CA ARG A 211 4.79 -17.75 -0.32
C ARG A 211 4.93 -19.16 0.24
N VAL A 212 3.84 -19.92 0.27
CA VAL A 212 3.89 -21.38 0.52
C VAL A 212 4.38 -22.07 -0.75
N ASP A 213 5.68 -22.33 -0.82
CA ASP A 213 6.33 -23.04 -1.94
C ASP A 213 6.59 -24.50 -1.53
N LEU A 214 5.67 -25.41 -1.91
CA LEU A 214 5.71 -26.82 -1.50
C LEU A 214 6.90 -27.57 -2.11
N GLU A 215 7.28 -27.24 -3.34
CA GLU A 215 8.46 -27.82 -4.01
C GLU A 215 9.73 -27.49 -3.23
N TYR A 216 9.93 -26.21 -2.91
CA TYR A 216 11.07 -25.78 -2.10
C TYR A 216 11.04 -26.38 -0.68
N MET A 217 9.87 -26.49 -0.06
CA MET A 217 9.74 -27.14 1.25
C MET A 217 10.09 -28.63 1.20
N ALA A 218 9.70 -29.33 0.13
CA ALA A 218 10.02 -30.74 -0.08
C ALA A 218 11.53 -30.95 -0.26
N GLU A 219 12.23 -30.04 -0.93
CA GLU A 219 13.70 -30.06 -1.02
C GLU A 219 14.36 -29.95 0.36
N LEU A 220 13.84 -29.07 1.23
CA LEU A 220 14.39 -28.84 2.56
C LEU A 220 14.14 -29.99 3.55
N THR A 221 12.98 -30.63 3.51
CA THR A 221 12.62 -31.71 4.46
C THR A 221 12.88 -33.10 3.91
N ARG A 222 13.04 -33.23 2.59
CA ARG A 222 13.06 -34.51 1.85
C ARG A 222 11.76 -35.30 2.00
N GLN A 223 10.65 -34.62 2.26
CA GLN A 223 9.30 -35.20 2.33
C GLN A 223 8.54 -34.93 1.03
N SER A 224 7.49 -35.71 0.76
CA SER A 224 6.57 -35.40 -0.35
C SER A 224 5.66 -34.22 0.00
N GLU A 225 5.19 -33.50 -1.02
CA GLU A 225 4.23 -32.41 -0.85
C GLU A 225 2.96 -32.86 -0.10
N ASP A 226 2.44 -34.06 -0.40
CA ASP A 226 1.28 -34.62 0.30
C ASP A 226 1.50 -34.80 1.81
N SER A 227 2.73 -35.18 2.22
CA SER A 227 3.07 -35.29 3.64
C SER A 227 3.11 -33.92 4.30
N LEU A 228 3.72 -32.94 3.61
CA LEU A 228 3.80 -31.56 4.08
C LEU A 228 2.41 -30.93 4.24
N ILE A 229 1.53 -31.11 3.25
CA ILE A 229 0.15 -30.63 3.28
C ILE A 229 -0.60 -31.21 4.49
N LYS A 230 -0.43 -32.52 4.73
CA LYS A 230 -1.08 -33.20 5.85
C LYS A 230 -0.54 -32.76 7.22
N GLU A 231 0.77 -32.57 7.33
CA GLU A 231 1.41 -32.08 8.57
C GLU A 231 1.05 -30.61 8.86
N LEU A 232 0.76 -29.83 7.82
CA LEU A 232 0.39 -28.42 7.90
C LEU A 232 -1.12 -28.18 7.79
N GLU A 233 -1.95 -29.21 7.99
CA GLU A 233 -3.40 -29.07 7.97
C GLU A 233 -3.85 -28.01 8.99
N GLY A 234 -4.60 -27.01 8.52
CA GLY A 234 -5.05 -25.88 9.35
C GLY A 234 -4.03 -24.74 9.51
N VAL A 235 -2.77 -24.96 9.12
CA VAL A 235 -1.73 -23.92 9.03
C VAL A 235 -1.66 -23.34 7.61
N ILE A 236 -1.84 -24.20 6.61
CA ILE A 236 -1.98 -23.80 5.20
C ILE A 236 -3.32 -24.29 4.65
N PHE A 237 -3.81 -23.61 3.62
CA PHE A 237 -5.07 -23.91 2.95
C PHE A 237 -4.89 -23.86 1.44
N LEU A 238 -5.56 -24.77 0.73
CA LEU A 238 -5.64 -24.74 -0.71
C LEU A 238 -6.37 -23.47 -1.15
N ASN A 239 -5.77 -22.69 -2.05
CA ASN A 239 -6.44 -21.54 -2.62
C ASN A 239 -7.56 -22.02 -3.56
N VAL A 240 -8.81 -21.64 -3.24
CA VAL A 240 -10.02 -22.05 -3.94
C VAL A 240 -9.93 -21.75 -5.45
N GLY A 241 -9.30 -20.64 -5.84
CA GLY A 241 -9.13 -20.28 -7.26
C GLY A 241 -8.25 -21.26 -8.07
N SER A 242 -7.40 -22.03 -7.39
CA SER A 242 -6.54 -23.04 -8.00
C SER A 242 -7.03 -24.48 -7.78
N ALA A 243 -8.14 -24.68 -7.08
CA ALA A 243 -8.58 -26.02 -6.66
C ALA A 243 -8.92 -26.95 -7.84
N GLY A 244 -9.37 -26.39 -8.98
CA GLY A 244 -9.60 -27.12 -10.23
C GLY A 244 -8.40 -27.15 -11.19
N SER A 245 -7.26 -26.58 -10.81
CA SER A 245 -6.03 -26.54 -11.62
C SER A 245 -5.13 -27.75 -11.32
N GLN A 246 -4.25 -28.09 -12.25
CA GLN A 246 -3.12 -28.99 -11.99
C GLN A 246 -2.11 -28.31 -11.05
N ASP A 247 -1.87 -27.01 -11.26
CA ASP A 247 -1.00 -26.20 -10.41
C ASP A 247 -1.79 -25.68 -9.21
N LYS A 248 -1.89 -26.50 -8.17
CA LYS A 248 -2.53 -26.15 -6.91
C LYS A 248 -1.65 -25.17 -6.12
N THR A 249 -2.23 -24.08 -5.66
CA THR A 249 -1.52 -23.08 -4.85
C THR A 249 -2.04 -23.10 -3.42
N TYR A 250 -1.12 -23.04 -2.46
CA TYR A 250 -1.45 -22.99 -1.04
C TYR A 250 -1.12 -21.61 -0.47
N VAL A 251 -1.90 -21.21 0.52
CA VAL A 251 -1.72 -19.95 1.24
C VAL A 251 -1.80 -20.23 2.75
N THR A 252 -1.23 -19.35 3.55
CA THR A 252 -1.25 -19.50 5.01
C THR A 252 -2.65 -19.24 5.59
N ALA A 253 -2.89 -19.73 6.81
CA ALA A 253 -4.17 -19.57 7.50
C ALA A 253 -4.58 -18.10 7.70
N ASP A 254 -3.64 -17.22 8.04
CA ASP A 254 -3.88 -15.79 8.19
C ASP A 254 -4.33 -15.13 6.89
N GLU A 255 -3.81 -15.58 5.74
CA GLU A 255 -4.23 -15.11 4.43
C GLU A 255 -5.59 -15.67 4.01
N TYR A 256 -5.76 -16.99 4.17
CA TYR A 256 -6.98 -17.66 3.75
C TYR A 256 -8.19 -17.19 4.54
N LEU A 257 -8.06 -17.08 5.86
CA LEU A 257 -9.15 -16.79 6.80
C LEU A 257 -9.31 -15.29 7.11
N SER A 258 -8.74 -14.41 6.30
CA SER A 258 -8.92 -12.95 6.36
C SER A 258 -9.64 -12.39 5.13
N GLY A 259 -9.99 -11.11 5.13
CA GLY A 259 -10.79 -10.48 4.08
C GLY A 259 -12.26 -10.86 4.17
N ASN A 260 -12.98 -10.89 3.04
CA ASN A 260 -14.41 -11.22 3.00
C ASN A 260 -14.64 -12.72 3.19
N VAL A 261 -14.70 -13.18 4.45
CA VAL A 261 -14.80 -14.61 4.80
C VAL A 261 -16.14 -15.23 4.40
N ARG A 262 -17.23 -14.44 4.35
CA ARG A 262 -18.54 -14.91 3.91
C ARG A 262 -18.56 -15.22 2.41
N GLU A 263 -18.01 -14.31 1.60
CA GLU A 263 -17.89 -14.51 0.16
C GLU A 263 -16.94 -15.68 -0.15
N LYS A 264 -15.78 -15.74 0.53
CA LYS A 264 -14.86 -16.88 0.43
C LYS A 264 -15.56 -18.21 0.77
N LEU A 265 -16.40 -18.25 1.80
CA LEU A 265 -17.15 -19.44 2.18
C LEU A 265 -18.15 -19.88 1.09
N VAL A 266 -18.84 -18.93 0.46
CA VAL A 266 -19.74 -19.23 -0.67
C VAL A 266 -18.96 -19.84 -1.84
N HIS A 267 -17.84 -19.24 -2.22
CA HIS A 267 -16.99 -19.75 -3.29
C HIS A 267 -16.39 -21.12 -2.95
N ALA A 268 -15.93 -21.32 -1.71
CA ALA A 268 -15.39 -22.59 -1.24
C ALA A 268 -16.43 -23.72 -1.29
N LYS A 269 -17.67 -23.45 -0.84
CA LYS A 269 -18.78 -24.42 -0.92
C LYS A 269 -19.17 -24.73 -2.36
N ALA A 270 -19.20 -23.73 -3.23
CA ALA A 270 -19.48 -23.93 -4.65
C ALA A 270 -18.39 -24.79 -5.33
N ALA A 271 -17.11 -24.51 -5.05
CA ALA A 271 -15.99 -25.31 -5.56
C ALA A 271 -15.98 -26.73 -4.99
N GLN A 272 -16.27 -26.92 -3.70
CA GLN A 272 -16.38 -28.23 -3.07
C GLN A 272 -17.46 -29.09 -3.76
N ALA A 273 -18.63 -28.50 -4.02
CA ALA A 273 -19.72 -29.18 -4.72
C ALA A 273 -19.36 -29.53 -6.17
N ALA A 274 -18.56 -28.71 -6.85
CA ALA A 274 -18.12 -28.95 -8.22
C ALA A 274 -17.04 -30.05 -8.33
N LEU A 275 -16.12 -30.11 -7.37
CA LEU A 275 -15.02 -31.09 -7.35
C LEU A 275 -15.49 -32.47 -6.86
N GLY A 276 -16.27 -32.52 -5.77
CA GLY A 276 -16.81 -33.76 -5.23
C GLY A 276 -15.79 -34.76 -4.66
N ASP A 277 -14.53 -34.34 -4.45
CA ASP A 277 -13.41 -35.19 -3.99
C ASP A 277 -13.03 -35.01 -2.51
N GLY A 278 -13.71 -34.10 -1.79
CA GLY A 278 -13.46 -33.80 -0.38
C GLY A 278 -12.23 -32.92 -0.10
N SER A 279 -11.50 -32.48 -1.14
CA SER A 279 -10.26 -31.71 -0.99
C SER A 279 -10.44 -30.34 -0.29
N LEU A 280 -11.66 -29.81 -0.29
CA LEU A 280 -12.01 -28.51 0.32
C LEU A 280 -12.77 -28.64 1.65
N ASP A 281 -12.89 -29.84 2.23
CA ASP A 281 -13.64 -30.04 3.48
C ASP A 281 -13.04 -29.25 4.65
N VAL A 282 -11.70 -29.24 4.75
CA VAL A 282 -10.95 -28.49 5.76
C VAL A 282 -11.11 -26.98 5.54
N ASN A 283 -11.02 -26.54 4.29
CA ASN A 283 -11.22 -25.14 3.90
C ASN A 283 -12.59 -24.61 4.31
N VAL A 284 -13.66 -25.35 3.96
CA VAL A 284 -15.04 -24.96 4.28
C VAL A 284 -15.24 -24.90 5.79
N ARG A 285 -14.80 -25.91 6.54
CA ARG A 285 -14.92 -25.95 8.00
C ARG A 285 -14.20 -24.77 8.67
N ALA A 286 -12.99 -24.45 8.21
CA ALA A 286 -12.22 -23.35 8.77
C ALA A 286 -12.87 -21.98 8.47
N LEU A 287 -13.41 -21.80 7.26
CA LEU A 287 -14.16 -20.58 6.92
C LEU A 287 -15.46 -20.46 7.71
N GLU A 288 -16.20 -21.55 7.94
CA GLU A 288 -17.41 -21.54 8.79
C GLU A 288 -17.10 -21.09 10.21
N ALA A 289 -15.98 -21.55 10.79
CA ALA A 289 -15.53 -21.13 12.10
C ALA A 289 -15.02 -19.67 12.12
N ALA A 290 -14.51 -19.17 10.99
CA ALA A 290 -13.99 -17.80 10.86
C ALA A 290 -15.08 -16.75 10.59
N VAL A 291 -16.30 -17.16 10.20
CA VAL A 291 -17.41 -16.23 9.98
C VAL A 291 -17.84 -15.61 11.32
N PRO A 292 -17.84 -14.27 11.45
CA PRO A 292 -18.31 -13.62 12.67
C PRO A 292 -19.79 -13.92 12.95
N PRO A 293 -20.21 -14.00 14.23
CA PRO A 293 -21.62 -14.14 14.59
C PRO A 293 -22.48 -13.03 13.94
N ASP A 294 -23.66 -13.38 13.45
CA ASP A 294 -24.58 -12.43 12.83
C ASP A 294 -25.02 -11.36 13.85
N LEU A 295 -24.87 -10.10 13.48
CA LEU A 295 -25.41 -8.96 14.21
C LEU A 295 -26.93 -8.97 14.13
N THR A 296 -27.56 -8.74 15.27
CA THR A 296 -29.01 -8.64 15.40
C THR A 296 -29.52 -7.23 15.07
N ALA A 297 -30.83 -7.08 14.88
CA ALA A 297 -31.44 -5.77 14.62
C ALA A 297 -31.19 -4.74 15.74
N ALA A 298 -30.95 -5.19 16.97
CA ALA A 298 -30.63 -4.30 18.09
C ALA A 298 -29.21 -3.74 18.02
N GLU A 299 -28.30 -4.42 17.33
CA GLU A 299 -26.90 -4.04 17.15
C GLU A 299 -26.67 -3.22 15.87
N ILE A 300 -27.68 -3.17 14.99
CA ILE A 300 -27.62 -2.47 13.70
C ILE A 300 -28.35 -1.14 13.79
N SER A 301 -27.59 -0.04 13.72
CA SER A 301 -28.15 1.32 13.60
C SER A 301 -28.44 1.66 12.13
N VAL A 302 -29.67 2.07 11.84
CA VAL A 302 -30.13 2.40 10.47
C VAL A 302 -30.74 3.80 10.45
N ARG A 303 -30.13 4.69 9.68
CA ARG A 303 -30.67 6.02 9.40
C ARG A 303 -31.37 6.06 8.05
N LEU A 304 -32.37 6.93 7.93
CA LEU A 304 -32.98 7.26 6.65
C LEU A 304 -31.91 7.89 5.74
N GLY A 305 -31.63 7.25 4.60
CA GLY A 305 -30.50 7.60 3.71
C GLY A 305 -29.33 6.63 3.75
N ALA A 306 -29.41 5.54 4.53
CA ALA A 306 -28.45 4.46 4.43
C ALA A 306 -28.47 3.82 3.02
N THR A 307 -27.35 3.89 2.32
CA THR A 307 -27.21 3.51 0.90
C THR A 307 -27.24 2.00 0.65
N TRP A 308 -27.12 1.19 1.70
CA TRP A 308 -27.24 -0.26 1.60
C TRP A 308 -28.70 -0.74 1.63
N LEU A 309 -29.65 0.14 1.97
CA LEU A 309 -31.05 -0.21 2.00
C LEU A 309 -31.57 -0.45 0.57
N PRO A 310 -32.35 -1.53 0.36
CA PRO A 310 -33.00 -1.74 -0.93
C PRO A 310 -34.04 -0.64 -1.25
N GLU A 311 -34.15 -0.27 -2.53
CA GLU A 311 -35.12 0.71 -3.01
C GLU A 311 -36.56 0.34 -2.62
N ASP A 312 -36.90 -0.96 -2.68
CA ASP A 312 -38.22 -1.48 -2.34
C ASP A 312 -38.61 -1.21 -0.88
N VAL A 313 -37.63 -1.21 0.03
CA VAL A 313 -37.84 -0.92 1.45
C VAL A 313 -38.17 0.55 1.66
N ILE A 314 -37.42 1.44 1.00
CA ILE A 314 -37.67 2.89 1.09
C ILE A 314 -38.99 3.25 0.40
N GLN A 315 -39.28 2.64 -0.75
CA GLN A 315 -40.56 2.79 -1.44
C GLN A 315 -41.73 2.39 -0.53
N LYS A 316 -41.62 1.23 0.13
CA LYS A 316 -42.65 0.73 1.04
C LYS A 316 -42.84 1.68 2.24
N PHE A 317 -41.76 2.16 2.85
CA PHE A 317 -41.82 3.15 3.92
C PHE A 317 -42.57 4.41 3.49
N MET A 318 -42.18 4.98 2.35
CA MET A 318 -42.79 6.20 1.81
C MET A 318 -44.29 6.02 1.56
N VAL A 319 -44.69 4.90 0.96
CA VAL A 319 -46.09 4.59 0.66
C VAL A 319 -46.92 4.39 1.93
N GLU A 320 -46.39 3.67 2.93
CA GLU A 320 -47.09 3.43 4.19
C GLU A 320 -47.18 4.70 5.04
N LEU A 321 -46.11 5.50 5.10
CA LEU A 321 -46.08 6.74 5.85
C LEU A 321 -47.08 7.77 5.31
N LEU A 322 -47.10 7.94 3.98
CA LEU A 322 -47.94 8.94 3.33
C LEU A 322 -49.33 8.42 2.96
N GLN A 323 -49.59 7.12 3.09
CA GLN A 323 -50.82 6.48 2.61
C GLN A 323 -51.08 6.80 1.13
N THR A 324 -50.02 6.74 0.32
CA THR A 324 -50.03 7.14 -1.08
C THR A 324 -51.09 6.37 -1.87
N SER A 325 -51.93 7.11 -2.62
CA SER A 325 -52.97 6.55 -3.48
C SER A 325 -52.39 5.60 -4.55
N GLY A 326 -53.18 4.65 -5.06
CA GLY A 326 -52.72 3.71 -6.08
C GLY A 326 -52.18 4.41 -7.34
N TYR A 327 -52.89 5.44 -7.81
CA TYR A 327 -52.47 6.27 -8.94
C TYR A 327 -51.13 6.98 -8.71
N ALA A 328 -50.91 7.55 -7.52
CA ALA A 328 -49.66 8.23 -7.20
C ALA A 328 -48.52 7.23 -7.00
N ARG A 329 -48.79 6.06 -6.40
CA ARG A 329 -47.80 5.02 -6.12
C ARG A 329 -47.04 4.58 -7.37
N ASP A 330 -47.74 4.43 -8.50
CA ASP A 330 -47.12 3.98 -9.75
C ASP A 330 -46.17 5.02 -10.37
N ARG A 331 -46.39 6.30 -10.03
CA ARG A 331 -45.67 7.47 -10.57
C ARG A 331 -44.56 7.97 -9.64
N THR A 332 -44.74 7.81 -8.33
CA THR A 332 -43.74 8.17 -7.32
C THR A 332 -42.86 6.97 -6.99
N ARG A 333 -41.75 6.83 -7.70
CA ARG A 333 -40.77 5.77 -7.53
C ARG A 333 -39.49 6.31 -6.89
N VAL A 334 -38.99 5.56 -5.91
CA VAL A 334 -37.69 5.78 -5.28
C VAL A 334 -36.62 5.10 -6.13
N HIS A 335 -35.54 5.83 -6.43
CA HIS A 335 -34.39 5.31 -7.16
C HIS A 335 -33.08 5.72 -6.48
N TYR A 336 -32.13 4.79 -6.41
CA TYR A 336 -30.78 5.01 -5.91
C TYR A 336 -29.76 4.87 -7.05
N SER A 337 -29.01 5.93 -7.29
CA SER A 337 -27.93 5.92 -8.28
C SER A 337 -26.64 5.41 -7.65
N ASN A 338 -26.27 4.16 -7.96
CA ASN A 338 -24.97 3.60 -7.51
C ASN A 338 -23.75 4.41 -8.01
N ARG A 339 -23.90 5.20 -9.07
CA ARG A 339 -22.81 6.02 -9.65
C ARG A 339 -22.61 7.34 -8.93
N THR A 340 -23.70 8.00 -8.55
CA THR A 340 -23.65 9.32 -7.90
C THR A 340 -23.82 9.24 -6.38
N GLY A 341 -24.27 8.09 -5.87
CA GLY A 341 -24.61 7.92 -4.46
C GLY A 341 -25.88 8.67 -4.04
N GLU A 342 -26.70 9.12 -4.99
CA GLU A 342 -27.87 9.96 -4.74
C GLU A 342 -29.18 9.17 -4.82
N TRP A 343 -30.10 9.51 -3.92
CA TRP A 343 -31.48 9.07 -3.95
C TRP A 343 -32.35 10.08 -4.71
N SER A 344 -33.31 9.59 -5.48
CA SER A 344 -34.28 10.44 -6.17
C SER A 344 -35.69 9.85 -6.07
N ILE A 345 -36.68 10.74 -6.07
CA ILE A 345 -38.10 10.38 -6.12
C ILE A 345 -38.75 11.04 -7.33
N THR A 346 -39.34 10.22 -8.21
CA THR A 346 -40.02 10.68 -9.42
C THR A 346 -41.39 11.28 -9.10
N GLU A 347 -41.87 12.17 -9.97
CA GLU A 347 -43.23 12.75 -9.94
C GLU A 347 -43.76 13.12 -8.54
N LYS A 348 -42.94 13.78 -7.70
CA LYS A 348 -43.28 14.17 -6.31
C LYS A 348 -44.57 14.98 -6.15
N ASN A 349 -45.09 15.53 -7.25
CA ASN A 349 -46.32 16.31 -7.31
C ASN A 349 -47.51 15.53 -7.88
N ALA A 350 -47.44 14.20 -8.01
CA ALA A 350 -48.54 13.36 -8.48
C ALA A 350 -49.66 13.21 -7.44
N ASP A 351 -49.34 13.31 -6.15
CA ASP A 351 -50.29 13.08 -5.03
C ASP A 351 -50.78 14.39 -4.37
N ARG A 352 -51.18 15.38 -5.18
CA ARG A 352 -51.44 16.77 -4.73
C ARG A 352 -52.55 16.92 -3.69
N SER A 353 -53.51 16.01 -3.68
CA SER A 353 -54.64 16.03 -2.74
C SER A 353 -54.35 15.31 -1.42
N ASN A 354 -53.15 14.73 -1.25
CA ASN A 354 -52.82 13.94 -0.08
C ASN A 354 -52.47 14.83 1.13
N ILE A 355 -53.35 14.83 2.13
CA ILE A 355 -53.20 15.57 3.38
C ILE A 355 -51.93 15.15 4.13
N HIS A 356 -51.53 13.88 4.07
CA HIS A 356 -50.30 13.41 4.71
C HIS A 356 -49.06 14.04 4.09
N SER A 357 -49.07 14.23 2.77
CA SER A 357 -47.94 14.81 2.03
C SER A 357 -47.83 16.32 2.21
N PHE A 358 -48.95 17.06 2.27
CA PHE A 358 -48.94 18.53 2.31
C PHE A 358 -49.14 19.15 3.70
N ASN A 359 -49.61 18.39 4.70
CA ASN A 359 -49.86 18.91 6.05
C ASN A 359 -49.22 18.07 7.17
N THR A 360 -49.40 16.75 7.15
CA THR A 360 -48.96 15.90 8.27
C THR A 360 -47.45 15.76 8.31
N TYR A 361 -46.84 15.37 7.20
CA TYR A 361 -45.39 15.12 7.07
C TYR A 361 -44.70 16.09 6.11
N GLY A 362 -45.45 17.00 5.51
CA GLY A 362 -44.91 18.11 4.74
C GLY A 362 -45.55 19.43 5.12
N THR A 363 -45.34 20.41 4.26
CA THR A 363 -45.87 21.76 4.38
C THR A 363 -46.49 22.17 3.05
N GLN A 364 -47.27 23.24 3.05
CA GLN A 364 -47.80 23.83 1.82
C GLN A 364 -46.69 24.31 0.87
N ARG A 365 -45.50 24.62 1.39
CA ARG A 365 -44.33 25.10 0.64
C ARG A 365 -43.45 23.96 0.11
N VAL A 366 -43.34 22.86 0.86
CA VAL A 366 -42.52 21.69 0.53
C VAL A 366 -43.27 20.42 0.96
N ASN A 367 -43.64 19.60 -0.01
CA ASN A 367 -44.36 18.34 0.24
C ASN A 367 -43.44 17.27 0.88
N ALA A 368 -44.06 16.26 1.49
CA ALA A 368 -43.35 15.22 2.20
C ALA A 368 -42.44 14.38 1.29
N TYR A 369 -42.79 14.16 0.02
CA TYR A 369 -41.91 13.45 -0.92
C TYR A 369 -40.58 14.17 -1.11
N LYS A 370 -40.59 15.51 -1.18
CA LYS A 370 -39.35 16.29 -1.26
C LYS A 370 -38.54 16.20 0.04
N ILE A 371 -39.20 16.27 1.19
CA ILE A 371 -38.55 16.13 2.50
C ILE A 371 -37.92 14.74 2.67
N ILE A 372 -38.59 13.68 2.21
CA ILE A 372 -38.06 12.31 2.21
C ILE A 372 -36.83 12.22 1.29
N GLU A 373 -36.90 12.75 0.06
CA GLU A 373 -35.73 12.77 -0.84
C GLU A 373 -34.54 13.53 -0.23
N ASP A 374 -34.77 14.70 0.37
CA ASP A 374 -33.70 15.46 1.01
C ASP A 374 -33.13 14.67 2.20
N SER A 375 -33.97 13.98 2.98
CA SER A 375 -33.53 13.12 4.08
C SER A 375 -32.70 11.93 3.61
N LEU A 376 -33.12 11.26 2.52
CA LEU A 376 -32.39 10.16 1.93
C LEU A 376 -30.99 10.58 1.47
N ASN A 377 -30.84 11.84 1.06
CA ASN A 377 -29.56 12.42 0.67
C ASN A 377 -28.83 13.15 1.81
N LEU A 378 -29.30 13.01 3.06
CA LEU A 378 -28.72 13.64 4.25
C LEU A 378 -28.62 15.18 4.14
N ARG A 379 -29.59 15.79 3.43
CA ARG A 379 -29.72 17.24 3.26
C ARG A 379 -30.80 17.77 4.19
N ASP A 380 -30.52 18.90 4.82
CA ASP A 380 -31.55 19.64 5.55
C ASP A 380 -32.47 20.36 4.57
N VAL A 381 -33.78 20.23 4.79
CA VAL A 381 -34.78 20.92 3.97
C VAL A 381 -34.63 22.44 4.15
N ARG A 382 -34.67 23.18 3.04
CA ARG A 382 -34.59 24.65 3.01
C ARG A 382 -35.70 25.23 2.14
N VAL A 383 -36.41 26.22 2.67
CA VAL A 383 -37.47 26.94 1.96
C VAL A 383 -36.99 28.34 1.62
N PHE A 384 -37.11 28.74 0.37
CA PHE A 384 -36.72 30.07 -0.10
C PHE A 384 -37.94 30.86 -0.58
N ASP A 385 -37.97 32.15 -0.28
CA ASP A 385 -38.90 33.11 -0.85
C ASP A 385 -38.21 33.86 -2.00
N THR A 386 -38.99 34.18 -3.02
CA THR A 386 -38.54 35.02 -4.13
C THR A 386 -38.88 36.47 -3.79
N VAL A 387 -37.86 37.33 -3.75
CA VAL A 387 -38.00 38.78 -3.58
C VAL A 387 -37.38 39.46 -4.79
N TYR A 388 -38.04 40.52 -5.29
CA TYR A 388 -37.51 41.35 -6.38
C TYR A 388 -36.82 42.57 -5.78
N GLU A 389 -35.49 42.65 -5.90
CA GLU A 389 -34.66 43.82 -5.56
C GLU A 389 -34.05 44.33 -6.88
N ASP A 390 -34.16 45.64 -7.16
CA ASP A 390 -33.55 46.30 -8.32
C ASP A 390 -33.83 45.63 -9.69
N GLY A 391 -35.03 45.04 -9.85
CA GLY A 391 -35.44 44.36 -11.08
C GLY A 391 -34.85 42.96 -11.28
N ALA A 392 -34.09 42.42 -10.32
CA ALA A 392 -33.54 41.07 -10.33
C ALA A 392 -34.22 40.16 -9.31
N GLU A 393 -34.44 38.89 -9.71
CA GLU A 393 -35.02 37.88 -8.82
C GLU A 393 -33.96 37.37 -7.83
N LYS A 394 -34.22 37.53 -6.52
CA LYS A 394 -33.34 37.04 -5.45
C LYS A 394 -34.07 36.05 -4.56
N ARG A 395 -33.45 34.88 -4.35
CA ARG A 395 -33.95 33.84 -3.45
C ARG A 395 -33.43 34.06 -2.03
N VAL A 396 -34.32 34.40 -1.11
CA VAL A 396 -34.01 34.64 0.30
C VAL A 396 -34.51 33.46 1.15
N LEU A 397 -33.68 32.94 2.05
CA LEU A 397 -34.08 31.82 2.92
C LEU A 397 -35.21 32.24 3.87
N ASN A 398 -36.34 31.55 3.79
CA ASN A 398 -37.44 31.73 4.73
C ASN A 398 -37.15 30.91 5.99
N LYS A 399 -36.62 31.58 7.02
CA LYS A 399 -36.23 30.93 8.28
C LYS A 399 -37.41 30.24 8.98
N LYS A 400 -38.61 30.83 8.94
CA LYS A 400 -39.81 30.30 9.60
C LYS A 400 -40.30 29.02 8.93
N GLU A 401 -40.53 29.07 7.62
CA GLU A 401 -40.99 27.90 6.85
C GLU A 401 -39.93 26.80 6.80
N THR A 402 -38.64 27.17 6.75
CA THR A 402 -37.53 26.22 6.85
C THR A 402 -37.54 25.46 8.18
N ALA A 403 -37.68 26.16 9.31
CA ALA A 403 -37.74 25.53 10.62
C ALA A 403 -38.93 24.57 10.74
N ILE A 404 -40.10 24.93 10.20
CA ILE A 404 -41.28 24.05 10.18
C ILE A 404 -41.02 22.81 9.33
N ALA A 405 -40.44 22.96 8.14
CA ALA A 405 -40.13 21.85 7.25
C ALA A 405 -39.07 20.91 7.85
N GLN A 406 -38.06 21.44 8.54
CA GLN A 406 -37.06 20.66 9.28
C GLN A 406 -37.70 19.89 10.45
N ALA A 407 -38.63 20.49 11.18
CA ALA A 407 -39.37 19.77 12.22
C ALA A 407 -40.16 18.59 11.64
N LYS A 408 -40.77 18.75 10.44
CA LYS A 408 -41.40 17.63 9.71
C LYS A 408 -40.39 16.57 9.29
N GLN A 409 -39.19 16.99 8.87
CA GLN A 409 -38.09 16.10 8.52
C GLN A 409 -37.70 15.18 9.68
N GLU A 410 -37.56 15.74 10.90
CA GLU A 410 -37.25 14.94 12.10
C GLU A 410 -38.36 13.96 12.46
N ILE A 411 -39.64 14.35 12.32
CA ILE A 411 -40.77 13.44 12.51
C ILE A 411 -40.68 12.25 11.55
N ILE A 412 -40.36 12.50 10.28
CA ILE A 412 -40.19 11.43 9.27
C ILE A 412 -39.04 10.50 9.66
N ARG A 413 -37.89 11.04 10.10
CA ARG A 413 -36.73 10.26 10.55
C ARG A 413 -37.09 9.37 11.74
N ALA A 414 -37.74 9.92 12.77
CA ALA A 414 -38.18 9.15 13.93
C ALA A 414 -39.19 8.04 13.54
N LYS A 415 -40.14 8.35 12.64
CA LYS A 415 -41.09 7.34 12.13
C LYS A 415 -40.40 6.23 11.35
N PHE A 416 -39.33 6.55 10.62
CA PHE A 416 -38.54 5.55 9.91
C PHE A 416 -37.84 4.60 10.88
N GLU A 417 -37.23 5.12 11.94
CA GLU A 417 -36.54 4.31 12.97
C GLU A 417 -37.50 3.36 13.69
N GLU A 418 -38.69 3.84 14.07
CA GLU A 418 -39.75 2.99 14.65
C GLU A 418 -40.24 1.92 13.66
N TRP A 419 -40.28 2.28 12.37
CA TRP A 419 -40.84 1.44 11.33
C TRP A 419 -39.88 0.33 10.91
N ILE A 420 -38.62 0.64 10.62
CA ILE A 420 -37.69 -0.23 9.86
C ILE A 420 -37.57 -1.65 10.43
N TRP A 421 -37.65 -1.81 11.75
CA TRP A 421 -37.53 -3.11 12.42
C TRP A 421 -38.86 -3.75 12.81
N LYS A 422 -40.00 -3.07 12.65
CA LYS A 422 -41.30 -3.54 13.13
C LYS A 422 -41.76 -4.85 12.49
N ASP A 423 -41.60 -4.99 11.18
CA ASP A 423 -41.98 -6.18 10.42
C ASP A 423 -40.91 -7.28 10.53
N PRO A 424 -41.23 -8.51 10.99
CA PRO A 424 -40.26 -9.58 11.17
C PRO A 424 -39.53 -9.98 9.87
N ALA A 425 -40.26 -10.10 8.76
CA ALA A 425 -39.67 -10.53 7.48
C ALA A 425 -38.71 -9.48 6.92
N ARG A 426 -39.07 -8.20 6.99
CA ARG A 426 -38.16 -7.09 6.66
C ARG A 426 -36.95 -7.07 7.57
N ARG A 427 -37.14 -7.25 8.88
CA ARG A 427 -36.05 -7.26 9.87
C ARG A 427 -35.02 -8.33 9.53
N GLU A 428 -35.46 -9.57 9.34
CA GLU A 428 -34.61 -10.69 8.97
C GLU A 428 -33.84 -10.41 7.67
N ARG A 429 -34.54 -9.95 6.62
CA ARG A 429 -33.91 -9.60 5.33
C ARG A 429 -32.84 -8.51 5.49
N LEU A 430 -33.13 -7.45 6.25
CA LEU A 430 -32.20 -6.33 6.43
C LEU A 430 -30.99 -6.73 7.28
N CYS A 431 -31.18 -7.52 8.34
CA CYS A 431 -30.07 -8.09 9.10
C CYS A 431 -29.17 -8.94 8.20
N ARG A 432 -29.75 -9.77 7.32
CA ARG A 432 -28.97 -10.59 6.40
C ARG A 432 -28.14 -9.75 5.43
N ILE A 433 -28.76 -8.75 4.78
CA ILE A 433 -28.06 -7.83 3.86
C ILE A 433 -26.92 -7.12 4.59
N TYR A 434 -27.16 -6.64 5.81
CA TYR A 434 -26.15 -5.94 6.59
C TYR A 434 -24.98 -6.87 6.94
N ASN A 435 -25.26 -8.07 7.44
CA ASN A 435 -24.21 -9.01 7.83
C ASN A 435 -23.38 -9.49 6.64
N ASP A 436 -24.03 -9.79 5.52
CA ASP A 436 -23.33 -10.22 4.30
C ASP A 436 -22.44 -9.13 3.71
N ARG A 437 -22.81 -7.85 3.89
CA ARG A 437 -22.07 -6.72 3.32
C ARG A 437 -21.00 -6.15 4.25
N PHE A 438 -21.27 -6.06 5.55
CA PHE A 438 -20.43 -5.33 6.50
C PHE A 438 -19.83 -6.24 7.58
N ASN A 439 -20.56 -7.24 8.07
CA ASN A 439 -20.06 -8.21 9.05
C ASN A 439 -19.40 -9.41 8.36
N ALA A 440 -18.56 -9.12 7.39
CA ALA A 440 -17.97 -10.12 6.50
C ALA A 440 -16.44 -10.01 6.42
N ILE A 441 -15.87 -8.88 6.83
CA ILE A 441 -14.43 -8.63 6.72
C ILE A 441 -13.73 -9.01 8.03
N ARG A 442 -12.84 -9.98 7.95
CA ARG A 442 -11.92 -10.33 9.04
C ARG A 442 -10.54 -9.71 8.76
N PRO A 443 -9.98 -8.87 9.64
CA PRO A 443 -8.63 -8.36 9.49
C PRO A 443 -7.61 -9.49 9.40
N ARG A 444 -6.55 -9.30 8.61
CA ARG A 444 -5.41 -10.22 8.57
C ARG A 444 -4.49 -9.91 9.75
N GLU A 445 -4.12 -10.94 10.49
CA GLU A 445 -3.11 -10.86 11.55
C GLU A 445 -1.79 -11.39 11.00
N TYR A 446 -0.80 -10.52 10.91
CA TYR A 446 0.53 -10.89 10.41
C TYR A 446 1.41 -11.33 11.57
N ASP A 447 1.99 -12.51 11.46
CA ASP A 447 3.06 -13.00 12.33
C ASP A 447 4.34 -13.01 11.51
N GLY A 448 5.38 -12.31 11.96
CA GLY A 448 6.68 -12.30 11.29
C GLY A 448 7.77 -13.07 12.03
N SER A 449 7.43 -13.82 13.09
CA SER A 449 8.40 -14.49 13.96
C SER A 449 9.36 -15.45 13.24
N HIS A 450 8.97 -15.95 12.06
CA HIS A 450 9.81 -16.78 11.19
C HIS A 450 10.81 -16.01 10.31
N ILE A 451 10.67 -14.69 10.18
CA ILE A 451 11.51 -13.87 9.30
C ILE A 451 12.93 -13.78 9.87
N LYS A 452 13.92 -14.14 9.06
CA LYS A 452 15.34 -13.98 9.41
C LYS A 452 15.89 -12.71 8.75
N PHE A 453 16.31 -11.75 9.57
CA PHE A 453 16.89 -10.49 9.13
C PHE A 453 18.39 -10.63 8.83
N VAL A 454 18.69 -11.01 7.59
CA VAL A 454 20.06 -11.14 7.09
C VAL A 454 20.66 -9.76 6.79
N GLY A 455 21.96 -9.58 7.07
CA GLY A 455 22.63 -8.29 6.94
C GLY A 455 22.34 -7.28 8.07
N MET A 456 21.39 -7.58 8.97
CA MET A 456 21.09 -6.74 10.12
C MET A 456 22.20 -6.82 11.17
N ASN A 457 22.49 -5.69 11.82
CA ASN A 457 23.43 -5.63 12.94
C ASN A 457 22.94 -6.55 14.09
N PRO A 458 23.74 -7.54 14.54
CA PRO A 458 23.35 -8.48 15.60
C PRO A 458 22.97 -7.85 16.94
N GLU A 459 23.40 -6.62 17.22
CA GLU A 459 23.06 -5.93 18.48
C GLU A 459 21.67 -5.30 18.48
N ILE A 460 21.01 -5.20 17.31
CA ILE A 460 19.67 -4.64 17.19
C ILE A 460 18.66 -5.79 17.23
N ALA A 461 17.95 -5.92 18.35
CA ALA A 461 16.82 -6.83 18.48
C ALA A 461 15.50 -6.09 18.17
N LEU A 462 14.80 -6.53 17.12
CA LEU A 462 13.47 -6.01 16.81
C LEU A 462 12.43 -6.49 17.82
N ARG A 463 11.49 -5.63 18.17
CA ARG A 463 10.32 -5.99 18.99
C ARG A 463 9.29 -6.71 18.13
N LYS A 464 8.45 -7.56 18.75
CA LYS A 464 7.41 -8.33 18.06
C LYS A 464 6.57 -7.49 17.09
N HIS A 465 6.08 -6.32 17.51
CA HIS A 465 5.27 -5.45 16.65
C HIS A 465 6.02 -4.92 15.41
N GLN A 466 7.35 -4.77 15.47
CA GLN A 466 8.17 -4.37 14.33
C GLN A 466 8.34 -5.53 13.36
N ILE A 467 8.51 -6.74 13.88
CA ILE A 467 8.62 -7.97 13.10
C ILE A 467 7.30 -8.25 12.37
N ASP A 468 6.18 -8.17 13.07
CA ASP A 468 4.83 -8.34 12.50
C ASP A 468 4.50 -7.26 11.48
N ALA A 469 4.96 -6.01 11.70
CA ALA A 469 4.84 -4.93 10.73
C ALA A 469 5.67 -5.17 9.45
N ILE A 470 6.84 -5.80 9.56
CA ILE A 470 7.64 -6.20 8.40
C ILE A 470 6.92 -7.33 7.65
N ALA A 471 6.37 -8.32 8.35
CA ALA A 471 5.54 -9.35 7.73
C ALA A 471 4.35 -8.74 6.97
N HIS A 472 3.71 -7.71 7.53
CA HIS A 472 2.68 -6.95 6.85
C HIS A 472 3.20 -6.28 5.57
N ILE A 473 4.39 -5.64 5.60
CA ILE A 473 5.00 -5.06 4.41
C ILE A 473 5.30 -6.13 3.34
N LEU A 474 5.87 -7.27 3.74
CA LEU A 474 6.27 -8.33 2.82
C LEU A 474 5.07 -9.03 2.18
N TYR A 475 4.02 -9.29 2.97
CA TYR A 475 2.91 -10.17 2.56
C TYR A 475 1.61 -9.42 2.26
N GLY A 476 1.42 -8.21 2.78
CA GLY A 476 0.20 -7.43 2.64
C GLY A 476 0.17 -6.44 1.47
N GLY A 477 1.28 -6.29 0.74
CA GLY A 477 1.38 -5.34 -0.36
C GLY A 477 1.37 -3.89 0.12
N ASN A 478 0.34 -3.12 -0.21
CA ASN A 478 0.24 -1.71 0.15
C ASN A 478 0.00 -1.53 1.66
N THR A 479 1.06 -1.20 2.39
CA THR A 479 1.05 -1.19 3.86
C THR A 479 1.20 0.22 4.43
N LEU A 480 0.29 0.59 5.34
CA LEU A 480 0.41 1.80 6.18
C LEU A 480 0.78 1.41 7.62
N LEU A 481 1.94 1.87 8.08
CA LEU A 481 2.37 1.68 9.48
C LEU A 481 2.10 2.93 10.33
N ALA A 482 0.92 2.99 10.94
CA ALA A 482 0.48 4.09 11.80
C ALA A 482 0.99 3.94 13.26
N HIS A 483 2.28 3.65 13.47
CA HIS A 483 2.85 3.55 14.82
C HIS A 483 3.08 4.94 15.45
N GLU A 484 3.01 5.03 16.77
CA GLU A 484 3.32 6.26 17.53
C GLU A 484 4.76 6.76 17.29
N VAL A 485 5.01 8.04 17.57
CA VAL A 485 6.35 8.63 17.50
C VAL A 485 7.26 7.96 18.53
N GLY A 486 8.48 7.57 18.14
CA GLY A 486 9.42 6.85 19.01
C GLY A 486 9.26 5.32 19.04
N ALA A 487 8.22 4.75 18.41
CA ALA A 487 7.98 3.30 18.37
C ALA A 487 8.92 2.52 17.43
N GLY A 488 9.97 3.17 16.89
CA GLY A 488 10.99 2.52 16.04
C GLY A 488 10.62 2.38 14.57
N LYS A 489 9.73 3.23 14.02
CA LYS A 489 9.31 3.20 12.60
C LYS A 489 10.48 3.21 11.60
N SER A 490 11.50 4.03 11.87
CA SER A 490 12.69 4.12 11.00
C SER A 490 13.45 2.79 10.94
N VAL A 491 13.59 2.11 12.08
CA VAL A 491 14.25 0.80 12.20
C VAL A 491 13.43 -0.30 11.55
N THR A 492 12.09 -0.19 11.54
CA THR A 492 11.20 -1.15 10.86
C THR A 492 11.25 -1.00 9.33
N ARG A 493 11.60 0.19 8.82
CA ARG A 493 11.65 0.49 7.38
C ARG A 493 13.02 0.22 6.75
N SER A 494 14.08 0.52 7.49
CA SER A 494 15.48 0.29 7.08
C SER A 494 15.81 -1.19 7.08
#